data_AF-A0A7Y2BFJ8-F1
#
_entry.id   AF-A0A7Y2BFJ8-F1
#
_cell.length_a   1.000
_cell.length_b   1.000
_cell.length_c   1.000
_cell.angle_alpha   90.00
_cell.angle_beta   90.00
_cell.angle_gamma   90.00
#
_symmetry.space_group_name_H-M   'P 1'
#
loop_
_entity.id
_entity.type
_entity.pdbx_description
1 polymer ?
#
loop_
_entity_poly.entity_id
_entity_poly.type
_entity_poly.pdbx_seq_one_letter_code
_entity_poly.pdbx_strand_id
1 'polypeptide(L)' 'MKVEQDERFRKQRERFRLKWNCEDCVLFDPSAGCAHGFPTHRHRKSRYEDPSAALLFCKDFELT' A
#
# COMPACT_ATOMS: atom_id res chain seq x y z
N MET A 1 2.35 -9.02 -5.87
CA MET A 1 3.74 -8.58 -6.18
C MET A 1 4.32 -7.88 -4.96
N LYS A 2 5.48 -8.33 -4.47
CA LYS A 2 6.18 -7.74 -3.30
C LYS A 2 7.42 -6.99 -3.79
N VAL A 3 7.69 -5.82 -3.21
CA VAL A 3 8.87 -4.99 -3.54
C VAL A 3 9.53 -4.60 -2.23
N GLU A 4 10.85 -4.63 -2.17
CA GLU A 4 11.59 -4.17 -0.99
C GLU A 4 11.53 -2.63 -0.87
N GLN A 5 11.51 -2.12 0.36
CA GLN A 5 11.60 -0.68 0.64
C GLN A 5 13.05 -0.18 0.54
N ASP A 6 13.73 -0.46 -0.56
CA ASP A 6 15.11 -0.04 -0.75
C ASP A 6 15.25 1.48 -0.97
N GLU A 7 16.49 1.97 -0.98
CA GLU A 7 16.77 3.40 -1.20
C GLU A 7 16.22 3.91 -2.55
N ARG A 8 16.25 3.05 -3.57
CA ARG A 8 15.72 3.37 -4.90
C ARG A 8 14.22 3.62 -4.83
N PHE A 9 13.46 2.76 -4.15
CA PHE A 9 12.03 2.93 -3.96
C PHE A 9 11.73 4.22 -3.21
N ARG A 10 12.44 4.51 -2.12
CA ARG A 10 12.22 5.73 -1.33
C ARG A 10 12.41 7.00 -2.16
N LYS A 11 13.48 7.05 -2.97
CA LYS A 11 13.72 8.15 -3.93
C LYS A 11 12.61 8.26 -4.98
N GLN A 12 12.14 7.15 -5.52
CA GLN A 12 11.06 7.13 -6.51
C GLN A 12 9.71 7.56 -5.91
N ARG A 13 9.39 7.11 -4.69
CA ARG A 13 8.20 7.50 -3.94
C ARG A 13 8.09 9.01 -3.84
N GLU A 14 9.17 9.66 -3.43
CA GLU A 14 9.22 11.12 -3.26
C GLU A 14 9.16 11.84 -4.60
N ARG A 15 9.97 11.40 -5.58
CA ARG A 15 10.04 12.03 -6.91
C ARG A 15 8.71 11.96 -7.68
N PHE A 16 8.06 10.80 -7.66
CA PHE A 16 6.87 10.54 -8.47
C PHE A 16 5.57 10.62 -7.66
N ARG A 17 5.64 10.89 -6.36
CA ARG A 17 4.49 10.93 -5.44
C ARG A 17 3.62 9.68 -5.56
N LEU A 18 4.26 8.52 -5.50
CA LEU A 18 3.58 7.23 -5.64
C LEU A 18 2.51 7.09 -4.56
N LYS A 19 1.31 6.64 -4.97
CA LYS A 19 0.17 6.36 -4.10
C LYS A 19 -0.21 4.90 -4.27
N TRP A 20 -0.16 4.12 -3.18
CA TRP A 20 -0.52 2.70 -3.21
C TRP A 20 -1.22 2.23 -1.93
N ASN A 21 -1.46 3.14 -0.99
CA ASN A 21 -2.09 2.84 0.28
C ASN A 21 -3.61 2.89 0.18
N CYS A 22 -4.29 2.19 1.09
CA CYS A 22 -5.75 2.25 1.19
C CYS A 22 -6.25 3.69 1.33
N GLU A 23 -5.56 4.51 2.13
CA GLU A 23 -5.90 5.92 2.34
C GLU A 23 -5.84 6.79 1.07
N ASP A 24 -5.19 6.31 0.00
CA ASP A 24 -5.13 7.00 -1.29
C ASP A 24 -6.04 6.37 -2.35
N CYS A 25 -6.77 5.30 -2.00
CA CYS A 25 -7.68 4.57 -2.89
C CYS A 25 -9.08 5.16 -2.85
N VAL A 26 -9.70 5.37 -4.02
CA VAL A 26 -11.08 5.89 -4.13
C VAL A 26 -12.14 4.94 -3.55
N LEU A 27 -11.81 3.64 -3.44
CA LEU A 27 -12.69 2.60 -2.92
C LEU A 27 -12.50 2.35 -1.41
N PHE A 28 -11.63 3.09 -0.75
CA PHE A 28 -11.42 2.97 0.69
C PHE A 28 -12.34 3.92 1.44
N ASP A 29 -13.10 3.36 2.37
CA ASP A 29 -13.92 4.10 3.33
C ASP A 29 -13.27 4.03 4.73
N PRO A 30 -13.03 5.15 5.43
CA PRO A 30 -12.44 5.12 6.77
C PRO A 30 -13.27 4.40 7.85
N SER A 31 -14.59 4.35 7.67
CA SER A 31 -15.55 3.73 8.60
C SER A 31 -15.85 2.26 8.26
N ALA A 32 -15.86 1.91 6.98
CA ALA A 32 -16.22 0.57 6.49
C ALA A 32 -15.03 -0.25 5.97
N GLY A 33 -13.90 0.38 5.67
CA GLY A 33 -12.69 -0.26 5.17
C GLY A 33 -12.62 -0.35 3.64
N CYS A 34 -12.00 -1.41 3.13
CA CYS A 34 -11.90 -1.65 1.68
C CYS A 34 -13.25 -2.08 1.11
N ALA A 35 -13.73 -1.45 0.03
CA ALA A 35 -14.98 -1.85 -0.63
C ALA A 35 -14.99 -3.31 -1.13
N HIS A 36 -13.82 -3.92 -1.36
CA HIS A 36 -13.68 -5.33 -1.73
C HIS A 36 -13.73 -6.30 -0.53
N GLY A 37 -13.82 -5.79 0.70
CA GLY A 37 -13.81 -6.60 1.92
C GLY A 37 -12.44 -7.15 2.32
N PHE A 38 -11.37 -6.76 1.63
CA PHE A 38 -10.01 -7.24 1.94
C PHE A 38 -9.42 -6.60 3.21
N PRO A 39 -8.56 -7.32 3.96
CA PRO A 39 -7.83 -6.75 5.09
C PRO A 39 -6.98 -5.55 4.67
N THR A 40 -7.09 -4.45 5.40
CA THR A 40 -6.44 -3.19 5.04
C THR A 40 -5.10 -2.98 5.72
N HIS A 41 -4.82 -3.65 6.85
CA HIS A 41 -3.65 -3.38 7.72
C HIS A 41 -2.31 -3.39 6.98
N ARG A 42 -2.16 -4.24 5.95
CA ARG A 42 -0.94 -4.32 5.15
C ARG A 42 -0.81 -3.24 4.08
N HIS A 43 -1.88 -2.51 3.80
CA HIS A 43 -1.95 -1.44 2.80
C HIS A 43 -2.10 -0.07 3.46
N ARG A 44 -2.14 0.03 4.79
CA ARG A 44 -2.19 1.31 5.50
C ARG A 44 -0.86 2.06 5.42
N LYS A 45 -0.90 3.39 5.41
CA LYS A 45 0.30 4.24 5.41
C LYS A 45 1.21 3.94 6.59
N SER A 46 0.63 3.76 7.77
CA SER A 46 1.36 3.46 9.01
C SER A 46 2.23 2.20 8.94
N ARG A 47 1.87 1.22 8.11
CA ARG A 47 2.68 0.00 7.93
C ARG A 47 4.06 0.30 7.34
N TYR A 48 4.18 1.34 6.52
CA TYR A 48 5.42 1.67 5.81
C TYR A 48 6.21 2.79 6.52
N GLU A 49 5.81 3.16 7.73
CA GLU A 49 6.69 3.85 8.68
C GLU A 49 7.82 2.90 9.16
N ASP A 50 7.56 1.59 9.17
CA ASP A 50 8.59 0.56 9.30
C ASP A 50 9.38 0.44 7.98
N PRO A 51 10.68 0.79 7.98
CA PRO A 51 11.52 0.73 6.78
C PRO A 51 11.84 -0.70 6.33
N SER A 52 11.59 -1.71 7.18
CA SER A 52 11.80 -3.13 6.88
C SER A 52 10.56 -3.84 6.34
N ALA A 53 9.40 -3.16 6.36
CA ALA A 53 8.17 -3.76 5.85
C ALA A 53 8.22 -3.91 4.33
N ALA A 54 8.08 -5.14 3.82
CA ALA A 54 7.92 -5.36 2.38
C ALA A 54 6.69 -4.61 1.84
N LEU A 55 6.84 -3.95 0.70
CA LEU A 55 5.76 -3.23 0.02
C LEU A 55 4.76 -4.23 -0.57
N LEU A 56 3.48 -3.93 -0.37
CA LEU A 56 2.37 -4.71 -0.89
C LEU A 56 1.46 -3.79 -1.69
N PHE A 57 1.34 -4.06 -2.98
CA PHE A 57 0.49 -3.28 -3.88
C PHE A 57 -0.86 -3.97 -4.05
N CYS A 58 -1.94 -3.21 -3.81
CA CYS A 58 -3.30 -3.62 -4.13
C CYS A 58 -3.48 -3.57 -5.66
N LYS A 59 -3.73 -4.71 -6.30
CA LYS A 59 -4.07 -4.79 -7.75
C LYS A 59 -5.43 -5.49 -7.96
N ASP A 60 -6.30 -5.43 -6.96
CA ASP A 60 -7.52 -6.24 -6.74
C ASP A 60 -7.32 -7.77 -6.59
N PHE A 61 -6.09 -8.13 -6.23
CA PHE A 61 -5.65 -9.43 -5.70
C PHE A 61 -5.75 -10.60 -6.68
N GLU A 62 -4.64 -10.96 -7.33
CA GLU A 62 -4.55 -12.20 -8.11
C GLU A 62 -4.14 -13.41 -7.27
N LEU A 63 -4.76 -14.53 -7.67
CA LEU A 63 -5.10 -15.77 -6.95
C LEU A 63 -3.94 -16.74 -6.67
N THR A 64 -4.15 -17.46 -5.56
CA THR A 64 -3.58 -18.77 -5.13
C THR A 64 -2.08 -18.85 -4.90
#